data_AF-A0A7Z9G4F3-F1
#
_entry.id   AF-A0A7Z9G4F3-F1
#
_cell.length_a   1.000
_cell.length_b   1.000
_cell.length_c   1.000
_cell.angle_alpha   90.00
_cell.angle_beta   90.00
_cell.angle_gamma   90.00
#
_symmetry.space_group_name_H-M   'P 1'
#
loop_
_entity.id
_entity.type
_entity.pdbx_description
1 polymer ?
#
loop_
_entity_poly.entity_id
_entity_poly.type
_entity_poly.pdbx_seq_one_letter_code
_entity_poly.pdbx_strand_id
1 'polypeptide(L)'
;KKVVADLKAALKNADALIIATDEDREGESIGWHLTQVLGPKVPVRRMVFHEITRSAIEEALKNERDIDENLVRAQEARRILDRLVGYAVSPVLWKKIAPGLSAGRVQSVAVRLLVKRERQRREFRSGSFWEIKASLDKEGAPFEATLSHVDEKRIAVGRDFDENTGRLKASVKALLLDESTAKALAVRLKTVDWAITNVERKERKLRPYPPFTTSTLQQESNRKLNISSADTMRVAQRLYERGYITYMRTDSVNLSNEALGMARRCVEKRFGKEYLSPTPRQFTTSSKGAQE
;
A
#
# COMPACT_ATOMS: atom_id res chain seq x y z
N LYS A 1 24.61 -25.82 9.00
CA LYS A 1 25.86 -26.31 9.62
C LYS A 1 27.09 -25.99 8.77
N LYS A 2 27.13 -26.34 7.46
CA LYS A 2 28.24 -26.02 6.54
C LYS A 2 28.61 -24.52 6.50
N VAL A 3 27.66 -23.64 6.20
CA VAL A 3 27.90 -22.19 6.13
C VAL A 3 28.54 -21.61 7.40
N VAL A 4 28.07 -22.02 8.59
CA VAL A 4 28.64 -21.56 9.86
C VAL A 4 30.09 -22.03 10.03
N ALA A 5 30.41 -23.26 9.61
CA ALA A 5 31.77 -23.76 9.64
C ALA A 5 32.68 -22.96 8.70
N ASP A 6 32.19 -22.67 7.49
CA ASP A 6 32.93 -21.88 6.49
C ASP A 6 33.21 -20.45 7.02
N LEU A 7 32.21 -19.79 7.62
CA LEU A 7 32.38 -18.49 8.25
C LEU A 7 33.37 -18.50 9.42
N LYS A 8 33.32 -19.53 10.28
CA LYS A 8 34.30 -19.70 11.37
C LYS A 8 35.71 -19.91 10.85
N ALA A 9 35.87 -20.62 9.74
CA ALA A 9 37.17 -20.83 9.12
C ALA A 9 37.73 -19.53 8.54
N ALA A 10 36.91 -18.76 7.82
CA ALA A 10 37.30 -17.46 7.26
C ALA A 10 37.69 -16.45 8.36
N LEU A 11 36.95 -16.42 9.46
CA LEU A 11 37.18 -15.50 10.58
C LEU A 11 38.53 -15.70 11.28
N LYS A 12 39.13 -16.90 11.22
CA LYS A 12 40.45 -17.15 11.84
C LYS A 12 41.58 -16.32 11.22
N ASN A 13 41.44 -15.94 9.96
CA ASN A 13 42.46 -15.23 9.19
C ASN A 13 42.08 -13.76 8.94
N ALA A 14 41.00 -13.27 9.54
CA ALA A 14 40.50 -11.92 9.33
C ALA A 14 40.92 -11.00 10.48
N ASP A 15 41.30 -9.76 10.18
CA ASP A 15 41.65 -8.75 11.19
C ASP A 15 40.41 -8.12 11.84
N ALA A 16 39.26 -8.18 11.18
CA ALA A 16 37.98 -7.66 11.65
C ALA A 16 36.81 -8.41 11.02
N LEU A 17 35.64 -8.35 11.68
CA LEU A 17 34.37 -8.85 11.17
C LEU A 17 33.42 -7.68 10.89
N ILE A 18 33.04 -7.51 9.62
CA ILE A 18 32.05 -6.51 9.22
C ILE A 18 30.70 -7.21 9.00
N ILE A 19 29.69 -6.78 9.76
CA ILE A 19 28.30 -7.19 9.63
C ILE A 19 27.59 -6.23 8.67
N ALA A 20 27.23 -6.72 7.49
CA ALA A 20 26.63 -5.96 6.40
C ALA A 20 25.20 -6.44 6.07
N THR A 21 24.41 -6.76 7.10
CA THR A 21 23.01 -7.17 6.95
C THR A 21 22.10 -5.96 6.66
N ASP A 22 20.87 -6.22 6.19
CA ASP A 22 19.88 -5.16 5.93
C ASP A 22 19.65 -4.25 7.16
N GLU A 23 19.29 -3.00 6.89
CA GLU A 23 18.94 -1.99 7.90
C GLU A 23 17.50 -2.14 8.39
N ASP A 24 17.16 -3.31 8.91
CA ASP A 24 15.93 -3.49 9.65
C ASP A 24 16.20 -4.34 10.91
N ARG A 25 15.23 -4.39 11.81
CA ARG A 25 15.36 -5.23 13.03
C ARG A 25 15.65 -6.71 12.75
N GLU A 26 15.25 -7.24 11.59
CA GLU A 26 15.55 -8.64 11.22
C GLU A 26 17.02 -8.78 10.83
N GLY A 27 17.55 -7.85 10.02
CA GLY A 27 18.96 -7.75 9.66
C GLY A 27 19.84 -7.52 10.88
N GLU A 28 19.40 -6.69 11.83
CA GLU A 28 20.12 -6.46 13.09
C GLU A 28 20.17 -7.73 13.95
N SER A 29 19.04 -8.44 14.09
CA SER A 29 18.98 -9.73 14.79
C SER A 29 19.83 -10.81 14.12
N ILE A 30 19.88 -10.86 12.78
CA ILE A 30 20.78 -11.78 12.06
C ILE A 30 22.24 -11.43 12.37
N GLY A 31 22.60 -10.15 12.31
CA GLY A 31 23.92 -9.65 12.65
C GLY A 31 24.35 -10.08 14.06
N TRP A 32 23.47 -9.88 15.03
CA TRP A 32 23.68 -10.29 16.41
C TRP A 32 23.83 -11.82 16.56
N HIS A 33 22.97 -12.62 15.93
CA HIS A 33 23.11 -14.08 15.98
C HIS A 33 24.44 -14.56 15.36
N LEU A 34 24.94 -13.88 14.32
CA LEU A 34 26.24 -14.18 13.75
C LEU A 34 27.36 -13.92 14.75
N THR A 35 27.33 -12.83 15.51
CA THR A 35 28.35 -12.58 16.54
C THR A 35 28.31 -13.64 17.64
N GLN A 36 27.13 -14.01 18.12
CA GLN A 36 26.96 -15.07 19.13
C GLN A 36 27.47 -16.44 18.65
N VAL A 37 27.13 -16.81 17.41
CA VAL A 37 27.48 -18.13 16.86
C VAL A 37 28.96 -18.22 16.49
N LEU A 38 29.55 -17.14 15.97
CA LEU A 38 30.94 -17.11 15.51
C LEU A 38 31.92 -16.89 16.67
N GLY A 39 31.54 -16.16 17.71
CA GLY A 39 32.40 -15.84 18.86
C GLY A 39 33.69 -15.12 18.44
N PRO A 40 33.60 -14.00 17.70
CA PRO A 40 34.78 -13.29 17.18
C PRO A 40 35.70 -12.81 18.31
N LYS A 41 37.00 -13.00 18.12
CA LYS A 41 38.07 -12.42 18.97
C LYS A 41 38.69 -11.16 18.38
N VAL A 42 38.16 -10.74 17.23
CA VAL A 42 38.58 -9.56 16.47
C VAL A 42 37.50 -8.50 16.54
N PRO A 43 37.80 -7.21 16.27
CA PRO A 43 36.80 -6.15 16.24
C PRO A 43 35.61 -6.50 15.34
N VAL A 44 34.41 -6.27 15.85
CA VAL A 44 33.16 -6.42 15.10
C VAL A 44 32.61 -5.04 14.78
N ARG A 45 32.25 -4.80 13.53
CA ARG A 45 31.71 -3.53 13.05
C ARG A 45 30.41 -3.76 12.29
N ARG A 46 29.43 -2.88 12.46
CA ARG A 46 28.15 -2.91 11.74
C ARG A 46 28.16 -1.85 10.65
N MET A 47 28.07 -2.28 9.40
CA MET A 47 27.98 -1.43 8.21
C MET A 47 26.54 -1.39 7.73
N VAL A 48 25.97 -0.20 7.53
CA VAL A 48 24.55 0.01 7.23
C VAL A 48 24.40 0.85 5.97
N PHE A 49 23.48 0.47 5.08
CA PHE A 49 23.25 1.15 3.81
C PHE A 49 21.82 0.90 3.30
N HIS A 50 21.22 1.91 2.66
CA HIS A 50 19.90 1.83 2.05
C HIS A 50 19.93 1.47 0.56
N GLU A 51 21.10 1.47 -0.07
CA GLU A 51 21.30 1.16 -1.49
C GLU A 51 22.69 0.55 -1.72
N ILE A 52 22.79 -0.30 -2.75
CA ILE A 52 24.04 -0.98 -3.10
C ILE A 52 24.70 -0.22 -4.25
N THR A 53 25.22 0.96 -3.94
CA THR A 53 26.03 1.79 -4.85
C THR A 53 27.45 1.91 -4.30
N ARG A 54 28.44 2.18 -5.18
CA ARG A 54 29.84 2.32 -4.75
C ARG A 54 29.99 3.41 -3.68
N SER A 55 29.37 4.57 -3.90
CA SER A 55 29.38 5.69 -2.95
C SER A 55 28.74 5.33 -1.62
N ALA A 56 27.57 4.67 -1.62
CA ALA A 56 26.89 4.29 -0.39
C ALA A 56 27.71 3.28 0.44
N ILE A 57 28.34 2.29 -0.21
CA ILE A 57 29.18 1.30 0.49
C ILE A 57 30.46 1.95 1.02
N GLU A 58 31.13 2.80 0.24
CA GLU A 58 32.32 3.52 0.70
C GLU A 58 32.00 4.45 1.88
N GLU A 59 30.82 5.07 1.91
CA GLU A 59 30.38 5.91 3.03
C GLU A 59 30.00 5.07 4.26
N ALA A 60 29.34 3.92 4.06
CA ALA A 60 28.97 3.02 5.14
C ALA A 60 30.20 2.40 5.84
N LEU A 61 31.28 2.15 5.09
CA LEU A 61 32.57 1.69 5.64
C LEU A 61 33.29 2.76 6.48
N LYS A 62 33.04 4.05 6.21
CA LYS A 62 33.61 5.15 7.02
C LYS A 62 32.81 5.40 8.30
N ASN A 63 31.51 5.11 8.28
CA ASN A 63 30.58 5.39 9.37
C ASN A 63 30.00 4.09 9.95
N GLU A 64 30.88 3.20 10.37
CA GLU A 64 30.47 1.97 11.05
C GLU A 64 29.92 2.28 12.45
N ARG A 65 29.03 1.41 12.92
CA ARG A 65 28.48 1.47 14.28
C ARG A 65 28.58 0.12 14.98
N ASP A 66 28.15 0.08 16.24
CA ASP A 66 27.90 -1.16 16.95
C ASP A 66 26.52 -1.72 16.63
N ILE A 67 26.30 -2.99 16.99
CA ILE A 67 24.98 -3.61 16.91
C ILE A 67 24.01 -2.91 17.86
N ASP A 68 22.82 -2.57 17.36
CA ASP A 68 21.77 -1.99 18.17
C ASP A 68 20.98 -3.08 18.93
N GLU A 69 21.34 -3.24 20.20
CA GLU A 69 20.70 -4.18 21.11
C GLU A 69 19.18 -3.93 21.29
N ASN A 70 18.70 -2.70 21.11
CA ASN A 70 17.26 -2.43 21.22
C ASN A 70 16.49 -3.01 20.03
N LEU A 71 17.04 -2.88 18.82
CA LEU A 71 16.46 -3.49 17.61
C LEU A 71 16.46 -5.02 17.71
N VAL A 72 17.55 -5.60 18.21
CA VAL A 72 17.65 -7.04 18.46
C VAL A 72 16.57 -7.50 19.44
N ARG A 73 16.47 -6.84 20.61
CA ARG A 73 15.45 -7.15 21.64
C ARG A 73 14.03 -6.97 21.12
N ALA A 74 13.78 -5.96 20.29
CA ALA A 74 12.47 -5.77 19.65
C ALA A 74 12.11 -6.93 18.71
N GLN A 75 13.08 -7.43 17.93
CA GLN A 75 12.89 -8.59 17.07
C GLN A 75 12.67 -9.87 17.88
N GLU A 76 13.46 -10.07 18.94
CA GLU A 76 13.34 -11.23 19.83
C GLU A 76 11.99 -11.24 20.56
N ALA A 77 11.56 -10.11 21.12
CA ALA A 77 10.26 -9.97 21.77
C ALA A 77 9.12 -10.33 20.82
N ARG A 78 9.18 -9.87 19.55
CA ARG A 78 8.21 -10.24 18.52
C ARG A 78 8.23 -11.76 18.26
N ARG A 79 9.41 -12.36 18.11
CA ARG A 79 9.59 -13.79 17.85
C ARG A 79 9.02 -14.65 18.99
N ILE A 80 9.29 -14.27 20.24
CA ILE A 80 8.77 -14.94 21.43
C ILE A 80 7.25 -14.78 21.50
N LEU A 81 6.72 -13.56 21.29
CA LEU A 81 5.28 -13.31 21.30
C LEU A 81 4.53 -14.19 20.28
N ASP A 82 5.00 -14.21 19.03
CA ASP A 82 4.36 -15.00 17.98
C ASP A 82 4.46 -16.52 18.28
N ARG A 83 5.55 -16.96 18.93
CA ARG A 83 5.72 -18.34 19.42
C ARG A 83 4.72 -18.67 20.54
N LEU A 84 4.56 -17.80 21.53
CA LEU A 84 3.62 -17.98 22.64
C LEU A 84 2.18 -18.09 22.14
N VAL A 85 1.76 -17.19 21.24
CA VAL A 85 0.42 -17.24 20.64
C VAL A 85 0.23 -18.53 19.85
N GLY A 86 1.19 -18.89 18.99
CA GLY A 86 1.10 -20.11 18.19
C GLY A 86 0.96 -21.38 19.04
N TYR A 87 1.77 -21.51 20.09
CA TYR A 87 1.78 -22.70 20.96
C TYR A 87 0.57 -22.77 21.88
N ALA A 88 0.10 -21.64 22.41
CA ALA A 88 -1.05 -21.62 23.30
C ALA A 88 -2.38 -21.81 22.54
N VAL A 89 -2.51 -21.21 21.35
CA VAL A 89 -3.82 -21.12 20.66
C VAL A 89 -4.03 -22.24 19.64
N SER A 90 -2.98 -22.74 18.96
CA SER A 90 -3.16 -23.80 17.94
C SER A 90 -3.80 -25.09 18.49
N PRO A 91 -3.45 -25.59 19.70
CA PRO A 91 -4.11 -26.77 20.27
C PRO A 91 -5.62 -26.59 20.50
N VAL A 92 -6.06 -25.36 20.77
CA VAL A 92 -7.50 -25.03 20.89
C VAL A 92 -8.19 -25.17 19.53
N LEU A 93 -7.56 -24.67 18.46
CA LEU A 93 -8.09 -24.81 17.10
C LEU A 93 -8.18 -26.27 16.67
N TRP A 94 -7.20 -27.11 17.05
CA TRP A 94 -7.23 -28.55 16.74
C TRP A 94 -8.40 -29.26 17.40
N LYS A 95 -8.65 -28.95 18.68
CA LYS A 95 -9.73 -29.56 19.46
C LYS A 95 -11.12 -29.05 19.05
N LYS A 96 -11.24 -27.81 18.57
CA LYS A 96 -12.54 -27.14 18.35
C LYS A 96 -12.93 -26.96 16.89
N ILE A 97 -11.98 -27.04 15.96
CA ILE A 97 -12.22 -26.77 14.54
C ILE A 97 -11.68 -27.91 13.68
N ALA A 98 -10.36 -28.03 13.55
CA ALA A 98 -9.73 -29.08 12.75
C ALA A 98 -8.25 -29.27 13.13
N PRO A 99 -7.76 -30.52 13.17
CA PRO A 99 -6.34 -30.81 13.34
C PRO A 99 -5.47 -30.13 12.27
N GLY A 100 -4.24 -29.72 12.63
CA GLY A 100 -3.27 -29.13 11.71
C GLY A 100 -3.43 -27.62 11.44
N LEU A 101 -4.47 -26.97 11.98
CA LEU A 101 -4.61 -25.51 11.88
C LEU A 101 -3.56 -24.77 12.69
N SER A 102 -3.02 -23.67 12.15
CA SER A 102 -2.08 -22.81 12.85
C SER A 102 -2.75 -21.52 13.32
N ALA A 103 -2.51 -21.15 14.59
CA ALA A 103 -2.89 -19.86 15.11
C ALA A 103 -1.79 -18.83 14.81
N GLY A 104 -2.17 -17.69 14.24
CA GLY A 104 -1.23 -16.61 13.94
C GLY A 104 -1.83 -15.27 14.36
N ARG A 105 -1.16 -14.57 15.30
CA ARG A 105 -1.64 -13.31 15.89
C ARG A 105 -2.06 -12.27 14.84
N VAL A 106 -1.25 -12.08 13.80
CA VAL A 106 -1.53 -11.11 12.71
C VAL A 106 -2.39 -11.74 11.61
N GLN A 107 -2.15 -13.01 11.27
CA GLN A 107 -2.88 -13.72 10.20
C GLN A 107 -4.37 -13.84 10.53
N SER A 108 -4.72 -14.18 11.77
CA SER A 108 -6.12 -14.30 12.18
C SER A 108 -6.88 -12.97 12.10
N VAL A 109 -6.21 -11.83 12.34
CA VAL A 109 -6.82 -10.51 12.15
C VAL A 109 -7.06 -10.21 10.67
N ALA A 110 -6.12 -10.53 9.79
CA ALA A 110 -6.30 -10.39 8.35
C ALA A 110 -7.47 -11.24 7.83
N VAL A 111 -7.54 -12.52 8.25
CA VAL A 111 -8.67 -13.40 7.93
C VAL A 111 -9.99 -12.83 8.47
N ARG A 112 -9.99 -12.28 9.70
CA ARG A 112 -11.17 -11.63 10.29
C ARG A 112 -11.67 -10.46 9.42
N LEU A 113 -10.79 -9.65 8.83
CA LEU A 113 -11.20 -8.55 7.95
C LEU A 113 -11.92 -9.08 6.69
N LEU A 114 -11.41 -10.15 6.08
CA LEU A 114 -12.05 -10.80 4.93
C LEU A 114 -13.42 -11.38 5.32
N VAL A 115 -13.49 -12.10 6.45
CA VAL A 115 -14.75 -12.66 6.95
C VAL A 115 -15.77 -11.57 7.26
N LYS A 116 -15.35 -10.44 7.85
CA LYS A 116 -16.24 -9.29 8.08
C LYS A 116 -16.82 -8.75 6.77
N ARG A 117 -15.98 -8.56 5.75
CA ARG A 117 -16.43 -8.11 4.43
C ARG A 117 -17.40 -9.11 3.78
N GLU A 118 -17.14 -10.40 3.91
CA GLU A 118 -18.02 -11.43 3.37
C GLU A 118 -19.36 -11.50 4.11
N ARG A 119 -19.37 -11.32 5.44
CA ARG A 119 -20.62 -11.18 6.21
C ARG A 119 -21.43 -9.97 5.76
N GLN A 120 -20.79 -8.82 5.58
CA GLN A 120 -21.44 -7.63 5.03
C GLN A 120 -22.08 -7.92 3.66
N ARG A 121 -21.38 -8.65 2.78
CA ARG A 121 -21.92 -9.05 1.46
C ARG A 121 -23.14 -9.97 1.56
N ARG A 122 -23.19 -10.87 2.54
CA ARG A 122 -24.33 -11.79 2.77
C ARG A 122 -25.53 -11.10 3.43
N GLU A 123 -25.25 -10.13 4.29
CA GLU A 123 -26.27 -9.31 4.96
C GLU A 123 -26.84 -8.24 4.03
N PHE A 124 -26.09 -7.86 2.98
CA PHE A 124 -26.52 -6.89 1.98
C PHE A 124 -27.91 -7.21 1.41
N ARG A 125 -28.77 -6.19 1.34
CA ARG A 125 -30.07 -6.25 0.68
C ARG A 125 -30.07 -5.26 -0.49
N SER A 126 -30.27 -5.78 -1.69
CA SER A 126 -30.31 -4.96 -2.90
C SER A 126 -31.60 -4.12 -2.92
N GLY A 127 -31.44 -2.82 -3.17
CA GLY A 127 -32.53 -1.95 -3.59
C GLY A 127 -32.56 -1.81 -5.11
N SER A 128 -33.74 -1.55 -5.68
CA SER A 128 -33.93 -1.28 -7.09
C SER A 128 -34.29 0.19 -7.29
N PHE A 129 -33.68 0.84 -8.27
CA PHE A 129 -33.98 2.20 -8.69
C PHE A 129 -33.77 2.34 -10.19
N TRP A 130 -34.43 3.33 -10.78
CA TRP A 130 -34.29 3.65 -12.20
C TRP A 130 -33.68 5.04 -12.37
N GLU A 131 -32.78 5.15 -13.34
CA GLU A 131 -32.26 6.42 -13.84
C GLU A 131 -32.75 6.62 -15.27
N ILE A 132 -33.00 7.88 -15.64
CA ILE A 132 -33.32 8.25 -17.03
C ILE A 132 -32.10 8.95 -17.59
N LYS A 133 -31.52 8.37 -18.64
CA LYS A 133 -30.45 8.97 -19.44
C LYS A 133 -31.03 9.51 -20.74
N ALA A 134 -30.56 10.67 -21.16
CA ALA A 134 -30.92 11.31 -22.40
C ALA A 134 -29.66 11.58 -23.22
N SER A 135 -29.73 11.29 -24.51
CA SER A 135 -28.80 11.82 -25.51
C SER A 135 -29.37 13.15 -25.98
N LEU A 136 -28.66 14.22 -25.71
CA LEU A 136 -29.03 15.58 -26.05
C LEU A 136 -28.06 16.12 -27.09
N ASP A 137 -28.51 17.07 -27.89
CA ASP A 137 -27.68 17.79 -28.86
C ASP A 137 -27.84 19.29 -28.63
N LYS A 138 -26.71 20.01 -28.64
CA LYS A 138 -26.71 21.47 -28.70
C LYS A 138 -25.83 21.88 -29.86
N GLU A 139 -26.44 22.38 -30.92
CA GLU A 139 -25.74 22.92 -32.11
C GLU A 139 -24.79 21.88 -32.76
N GLY A 140 -25.22 20.62 -32.84
CA GLY A 140 -24.43 19.53 -33.42
C GLY A 140 -23.36 18.95 -32.48
N ALA A 141 -23.34 19.36 -31.21
CA ALA A 141 -22.50 18.77 -30.17
C ALA A 141 -23.33 17.82 -29.29
N PRO A 142 -23.34 16.51 -29.57
CA PRO A 142 -24.07 15.54 -28.77
C PRO A 142 -23.42 15.31 -27.40
N PHE A 143 -24.24 15.15 -26.37
CA PHE A 143 -23.79 14.79 -25.03
C PHE A 143 -24.85 13.95 -24.30
N GLU A 144 -24.40 13.19 -23.30
CA GLU A 144 -25.30 12.45 -22.42
C GLU A 144 -25.61 13.26 -21.16
N ALA A 145 -26.87 13.20 -20.73
CA ALA A 145 -27.31 13.74 -19.46
C ALA A 145 -28.13 12.70 -18.69
N THR A 146 -27.98 12.68 -17.37
CA THR A 146 -28.82 11.88 -16.47
C THR A 146 -29.80 12.82 -15.76
N LEU A 147 -31.09 12.47 -15.78
CA LEU A 147 -32.11 13.21 -15.05
C LEU A 147 -31.77 13.20 -13.56
N SER A 148 -31.69 14.39 -12.96
CA SER A 148 -31.28 14.55 -11.56
C SER A 148 -32.42 14.90 -10.62
N HIS A 149 -33.43 15.64 -11.09
CA HIS A 149 -34.56 16.11 -10.30
C HIS A 149 -35.86 16.07 -11.10
N VAL A 150 -36.99 15.88 -10.40
CA VAL A 150 -38.36 16.04 -10.91
C VAL A 150 -39.12 16.87 -9.88
N ASP A 151 -39.71 17.98 -10.30
CA ASP A 151 -40.42 18.92 -9.41
C ASP A 151 -39.59 19.26 -8.16
N GLU A 152 -38.34 19.66 -8.38
CA GLU A 152 -37.33 19.98 -7.36
C GLU A 152 -36.92 18.81 -6.44
N LYS A 153 -37.53 17.64 -6.56
CA LYS A 153 -37.16 16.44 -5.81
C LYS A 153 -36.03 15.71 -6.53
N ARG A 154 -34.91 15.55 -5.85
CA ARG A 154 -33.77 14.78 -6.34
C ARG A 154 -34.15 13.32 -6.55
N ILE A 155 -33.73 12.72 -7.66
CA ILE A 155 -33.90 11.28 -7.91
C ILE A 155 -32.94 10.49 -7.00
N ALA A 156 -33.47 9.40 -6.43
CA ALA A 156 -32.70 8.49 -5.59
C ALA A 156 -31.68 7.69 -6.42
N VAL A 157 -30.48 7.52 -5.89
CA VAL A 157 -29.38 6.76 -6.48
C VAL A 157 -28.82 5.74 -5.48
N GLY A 158 -27.94 4.83 -5.90
CA GLY A 158 -27.43 3.74 -5.06
C GLY A 158 -26.94 4.14 -3.65
N ARG A 159 -26.29 5.30 -3.48
CA ARG A 159 -25.82 5.78 -2.15
C ARG A 159 -26.94 6.11 -1.15
N ASP A 160 -28.17 6.26 -1.63
CA ASP A 160 -29.34 6.64 -0.83
C ASP A 160 -29.99 5.44 -0.13
N PHE A 161 -29.62 4.23 -0.54
CA PHE A 161 -30.15 2.99 0.01
C PHE A 161 -29.38 2.57 1.26
N ASP A 162 -30.14 2.05 2.22
CA ASP A 162 -29.60 1.36 3.38
C ASP A 162 -29.20 -0.07 2.99
N GLU A 163 -27.95 -0.43 3.27
CA GLU A 163 -27.35 -1.70 2.85
C GLU A 163 -27.96 -2.92 3.52
N ASN A 164 -28.63 -2.76 4.68
CA ASN A 164 -29.22 -3.86 5.45
C ASN A 164 -30.69 -4.12 5.09
N THR A 165 -31.37 -3.13 4.52
CA THR A 165 -32.81 -3.21 4.23
C THR A 165 -33.13 -3.15 2.73
N GLY A 166 -32.23 -2.63 1.90
CA GLY A 166 -32.47 -2.38 0.48
C GLY A 166 -33.50 -1.28 0.23
N ARG A 167 -33.84 -0.50 1.26
CA ARG A 167 -34.79 0.63 1.21
C ARG A 167 -34.04 1.95 1.28
N LEU A 168 -34.71 3.04 0.91
CA LEU A 168 -34.15 4.37 1.12
C LEU A 168 -33.88 4.62 2.61
N LYS A 169 -32.74 5.21 2.92
CA LYS A 169 -32.41 5.68 4.26
C LYS A 169 -33.46 6.68 4.71
N ALA A 170 -33.93 6.58 5.96
CA ALA A 170 -34.97 7.47 6.50
C ALA A 170 -34.59 8.97 6.45
N SER A 171 -33.29 9.29 6.46
CA SER A 171 -32.78 10.65 6.34
C SER A 171 -32.80 11.20 4.90
N VAL A 172 -33.00 10.37 3.90
CA VAL A 172 -32.95 10.76 2.49
C VAL A 172 -34.33 11.14 1.98
N LYS A 173 -34.49 12.42 1.64
CA LYS A 173 -35.66 12.95 0.92
C LYS A 173 -35.35 12.94 -0.58
N ALA A 174 -35.58 11.80 -1.23
CA ALA A 174 -35.38 11.63 -2.67
C ALA A 174 -36.58 10.92 -3.30
N LEU A 175 -36.84 11.20 -4.58
CA LEU A 175 -37.84 10.53 -5.39
C LEU A 175 -37.28 9.18 -5.86
N LEU A 176 -37.88 8.08 -5.41
CA LEU A 176 -37.57 6.75 -5.92
C LEU A 176 -38.35 6.50 -7.21
N LEU A 177 -37.63 6.29 -8.31
CA LEU A 177 -38.24 5.88 -9.57
C LEU A 177 -38.26 4.35 -9.67
N ASP A 178 -39.46 3.81 -9.89
CA ASP A 178 -39.64 2.45 -10.38
C ASP A 178 -39.67 2.42 -11.92
N GLU A 179 -39.76 1.21 -12.48
CA GLU A 179 -39.72 1.00 -13.92
C GLU A 179 -40.86 1.71 -14.66
N SER A 180 -42.08 1.59 -14.13
CA SER A 180 -43.28 2.15 -14.74
C SER A 180 -43.21 3.67 -14.79
N THR A 181 -42.87 4.27 -13.64
CA THR A 181 -42.74 5.72 -13.49
C THR A 181 -41.60 6.26 -14.34
N ALA A 182 -40.45 5.58 -14.38
CA ALA A 182 -39.32 5.98 -15.20
C ALA A 182 -39.65 5.93 -16.70
N LYS A 183 -40.31 4.87 -17.17
CA LYS A 183 -40.74 4.74 -18.58
C LYS A 183 -41.76 5.80 -18.97
N ALA A 184 -42.78 6.02 -18.13
CA ALA A 184 -43.79 7.04 -18.37
C ALA A 184 -43.18 8.45 -18.43
N LEU A 185 -42.26 8.75 -17.50
CA LEU A 185 -41.54 10.02 -17.48
C LEU A 185 -40.64 10.17 -18.72
N ALA A 186 -39.90 9.13 -19.10
CA ALA A 186 -39.05 9.15 -20.30
C ALA A 186 -39.85 9.42 -21.58
N VAL A 187 -41.06 8.87 -21.72
CA VAL A 187 -41.95 9.17 -22.87
C VAL A 187 -42.35 10.64 -22.88
N ARG A 188 -42.77 11.18 -21.73
CA ARG A 188 -43.16 12.60 -21.61
C ARG A 188 -42.00 13.55 -21.90
N LEU A 189 -40.79 13.21 -21.46
CA LEU A 189 -39.60 14.05 -21.61
C LEU A 189 -39.07 14.13 -23.05
N LYS A 190 -39.50 13.24 -23.97
CA LYS A 190 -39.11 13.29 -25.39
C LYS A 190 -39.72 14.47 -26.15
N THR A 191 -40.86 14.98 -25.68
CA THR A 191 -41.62 16.04 -26.36
C THR A 191 -41.44 17.40 -25.69
N VAL A 192 -40.45 17.53 -24.80
CA VAL A 192 -40.17 18.76 -24.04
C VAL A 192 -38.93 19.42 -24.59
N ASP A 193 -38.99 20.75 -24.76
CA ASP A 193 -37.81 21.55 -25.08
C ASP A 193 -36.94 21.74 -23.84
N TRP A 194 -35.67 21.35 -23.95
CA TRP A 194 -34.69 21.48 -22.88
C TRP A 194 -33.97 22.82 -22.97
N ALA A 195 -33.86 23.51 -21.84
CA ALA A 195 -33.05 24.72 -21.70
C ALA A 195 -31.88 24.48 -20.74
N ILE A 196 -30.72 25.04 -21.07
CA ILE A 196 -29.56 25.05 -20.17
C ILE A 196 -29.82 26.11 -19.10
N THR A 197 -29.99 25.68 -17.85
CA THR A 197 -30.28 26.58 -16.72
C THR A 197 -29.01 27.04 -15.98
N ASN A 198 -27.92 26.27 -16.06
CA ASN A 198 -26.66 26.60 -15.40
C ASN A 198 -25.48 25.90 -16.09
N VAL A 199 -24.35 26.60 -16.21
CA VAL A 199 -23.06 26.06 -16.67
C VAL A 199 -21.98 26.49 -15.69
N GLU A 200 -21.42 25.53 -14.95
CA GLU A 200 -20.33 25.79 -14.01
C GLU A 200 -19.02 25.16 -14.50
N ARG A 201 -17.96 25.97 -14.57
CA ARG A 201 -16.60 25.51 -14.88
C ARG A 201 -15.71 25.67 -13.65
N LYS A 202 -15.21 24.55 -13.14
CA LYS A 202 -14.26 24.51 -12.00
C LYS A 202 -12.90 23.98 -12.46
N GLU A 203 -11.85 24.75 -12.20
CA GLU A 203 -10.48 24.26 -12.36
C GLU A 203 -10.08 23.39 -11.15
N ARG A 204 -9.51 22.21 -11.41
CA ARG A 204 -8.97 21.34 -10.36
C ARG A 204 -7.52 21.03 -10.64
N LYS A 205 -6.67 21.23 -9.63
CA LYS A 205 -5.25 20.87 -9.70
C LYS A 205 -5.03 19.51 -9.06
N LEU A 206 -4.59 18.54 -9.86
CA LEU A 206 -4.15 17.23 -9.38
C LEU A 206 -2.69 17.32 -8.94
N ARG A 207 -2.39 16.80 -7.74
CA ARG A 207 -1.02 16.68 -7.25
C ARG A 207 -0.46 15.30 -7.61
N PRO A 208 0.84 15.19 -7.93
CA PRO A 208 1.46 13.90 -8.17
C PRO A 208 1.44 13.03 -6.90
N TYR A 209 1.47 11.72 -7.09
CA TYR A 209 1.60 10.75 -6.01
C TYR A 209 2.99 10.86 -5.35
N PRO A 210 3.12 10.50 -4.07
CA PRO A 210 4.42 10.37 -3.42
C PRO A 210 5.25 9.22 -4.04
N PRO A 211 6.57 9.19 -3.76
CA PRO A 211 7.41 8.03 -4.02
C PRO A 211 6.87 6.75 -3.39
N PHE A 212 7.31 5.60 -3.92
CA PHE A 212 6.85 4.31 -3.44
C PHE A 212 7.38 3.98 -2.05
N THR A 213 6.47 3.54 -1.19
CA THR A 213 6.73 2.73 0.00
C THR A 213 6.48 1.26 -0.34
N THR A 214 6.83 0.33 0.56
CA THR A 214 6.53 -1.10 0.35
C THR A 214 5.04 -1.35 0.06
N SER A 215 4.15 -0.69 0.79
CA SER A 215 2.71 -0.89 0.64
C SER A 215 2.18 -0.35 -0.69
N THR A 216 2.58 0.86 -1.07
CA THR A 216 2.12 1.49 -2.32
C THR A 216 2.71 0.81 -3.55
N LEU A 217 3.95 0.32 -3.46
CA LEU A 217 4.56 -0.52 -4.50
C LEU A 217 3.73 -1.80 -4.71
N GLN A 218 3.43 -2.55 -3.65
CA GLN A 218 2.63 -3.77 -3.74
C GLN A 218 1.23 -3.52 -4.30
N GLN A 219 0.57 -2.44 -3.86
CA GLN A 219 -0.75 -2.07 -4.36
C GLN A 219 -0.73 -1.74 -5.86
N GLU A 220 0.22 -0.92 -6.31
CA GLU A 220 0.33 -0.53 -7.72
C GLU A 220 0.80 -1.69 -8.61
N SER A 221 1.70 -2.54 -8.13
CA SER A 221 2.11 -3.76 -8.84
C SER A 221 0.94 -4.72 -9.02
N ASN A 222 0.07 -4.88 -8.01
CA ASN A 222 -1.14 -5.68 -8.17
C ASN A 222 -2.12 -5.03 -9.14
N ARG A 223 -2.43 -3.73 -8.96
CA ARG A 223 -3.43 -3.01 -9.76
C ARG A 223 -3.05 -2.87 -11.24
N LYS A 224 -1.78 -2.63 -11.55
CA LYS A 224 -1.31 -2.31 -12.91
C LYS A 224 -0.65 -3.48 -13.61
N LEU A 225 0.00 -4.37 -12.87
CA LEU A 225 0.80 -5.46 -13.44
C LEU A 225 0.22 -6.84 -13.12
N ASN A 226 -0.84 -6.93 -12.31
CA ASN A 226 -1.45 -8.19 -11.85
C ASN A 226 -0.46 -9.12 -11.12
N ILE A 227 0.54 -8.55 -10.44
CA ILE A 227 1.55 -9.31 -9.69
C ILE A 227 1.12 -9.44 -8.22
N SER A 228 1.35 -10.60 -7.61
CA SER A 228 1.07 -10.82 -6.18
C SER A 228 2.01 -9.98 -5.29
N SER A 229 1.62 -9.70 -4.04
CA SER A 229 2.52 -9.03 -3.09
C SER A 229 3.81 -9.83 -2.88
N ALA A 230 3.74 -11.16 -2.86
CA ALA A 230 4.90 -12.03 -2.67
C ALA A 230 5.88 -11.95 -3.86
N ASP A 231 5.36 -12.00 -5.09
CA ASP A 231 6.20 -11.89 -6.29
C ASP A 231 6.76 -10.48 -6.48
N THR A 232 5.99 -9.45 -6.12
CA THR A 232 6.46 -8.06 -6.10
C THR A 232 7.70 -7.93 -5.21
N MET A 233 7.64 -8.45 -3.97
CA MET A 233 8.79 -8.42 -3.06
C MET A 233 9.96 -9.27 -3.55
N ARG A 234 9.71 -10.42 -4.19
CA ARG A 234 10.77 -11.26 -4.77
C ARG A 234 11.50 -10.55 -5.92
N VAL A 235 10.77 -9.84 -6.77
CA VAL A 235 11.37 -9.03 -7.85
C VAL A 235 12.15 -7.86 -7.27
N ALA A 236 11.54 -7.12 -6.34
CA ALA A 236 12.17 -5.97 -5.69
C ALA A 236 13.47 -6.35 -4.96
N GLN A 237 13.49 -7.49 -4.24
CA GLN A 237 14.70 -8.03 -3.62
C GLN A 237 15.84 -8.20 -4.65
N ARG A 238 15.57 -8.83 -5.80
CA ARG A 238 16.60 -9.02 -6.84
C ARG A 238 17.05 -7.70 -7.47
N LEU A 239 16.17 -6.71 -7.55
CA LEU A 239 16.53 -5.38 -8.05
C LEU A 239 17.43 -4.65 -7.05
N TYR A 240 17.12 -4.73 -5.75
CA TYR A 240 17.93 -4.16 -4.67
C TYR A 240 19.32 -4.81 -4.61
N GLU A 241 19.38 -6.15 -4.58
CA GLU A 241 20.64 -6.91 -4.51
C GLU A 241 21.57 -6.66 -5.72
N ARG A 242 21.00 -6.24 -6.85
CA ARG A 242 21.75 -5.87 -8.07
C ARG A 242 22.03 -4.36 -8.18
N GLY A 243 21.65 -3.56 -7.18
CA GLY A 243 21.89 -2.12 -7.15
C GLY A 243 20.99 -1.28 -8.06
N TYR A 244 19.82 -1.78 -8.49
CA TYR A 244 18.90 -1.04 -9.36
C TYR A 244 17.92 -0.13 -8.61
N ILE A 245 17.58 -0.48 -7.36
CA ILE A 245 16.65 0.28 -6.52
C ILE A 245 17.20 0.37 -5.08
N THR A 246 16.69 1.33 -4.32
CA THR A 246 16.90 1.42 -2.87
C THR A 246 16.16 0.29 -2.14
N TYR A 247 16.40 0.17 -0.84
CA TYR A 247 15.80 -0.86 0.00
C TYR A 247 14.26 -0.87 -0.09
N MET A 248 13.69 -2.03 -0.43
CA MET A 248 12.27 -2.16 -0.77
C MET A 248 11.34 -2.35 0.44
N ARG A 249 11.89 -2.50 1.66
CA ARG A 249 11.14 -2.62 2.91
C ARG A 249 11.23 -1.32 3.69
N THR A 250 10.47 -0.33 3.25
CA THR A 250 10.44 1.01 3.83
C THR A 250 9.02 1.55 3.87
N ASP A 251 8.71 2.27 4.94
CA ASP A 251 7.52 3.11 5.07
C ASP A 251 7.79 4.58 4.70
N SER A 252 9.04 4.90 4.36
CA SER A 252 9.48 6.25 4.03
C SER A 252 9.14 6.65 2.60
N VAL A 253 8.65 7.88 2.45
CA VAL A 253 8.48 8.55 1.15
C VAL A 253 9.58 9.58 0.87
N ASN A 254 10.58 9.66 1.75
CA ASN A 254 11.67 10.62 1.63
C ASN A 254 12.59 10.23 0.47
N LEU A 255 13.12 11.24 -0.23
CA LEU A 255 14.12 11.07 -1.28
C LEU A 255 15.38 11.82 -0.89
N SER A 256 16.55 11.23 -1.17
CA SER A 256 17.83 11.93 -1.03
C SER A 256 17.90 13.12 -1.98
N ASN A 257 18.73 14.12 -1.64
CA ASN A 257 18.96 15.28 -2.52
C ASN A 257 19.51 14.85 -3.89
N GLU A 258 20.31 13.78 -3.93
CA GLU A 258 20.82 13.20 -5.17
C GLU A 258 19.69 12.63 -6.02
N ALA A 259 18.83 11.78 -5.45
CA ALA A 259 17.69 11.19 -6.14
C ALA A 259 16.72 12.27 -6.66
N LEU A 260 16.45 13.31 -5.86
CA LEU A 260 15.65 14.45 -6.28
C LEU A 260 16.29 15.19 -7.47
N GLY A 261 17.59 15.45 -7.42
CA GLY A 261 18.34 16.08 -8.51
C GLY A 261 18.28 15.25 -9.80
N MET A 262 18.50 13.94 -9.70
CA MET A 262 18.41 13.01 -10.84
C MET A 262 16.99 12.95 -11.43
N ALA A 263 15.96 12.84 -10.59
CA ALA A 263 14.58 12.81 -11.03
C ALA A 263 14.19 14.09 -11.77
N ARG A 264 14.57 15.26 -11.25
CA ARG A 264 14.31 16.56 -11.89
C ARG A 264 15.00 16.66 -13.26
N ARG A 265 16.28 16.29 -13.36
CA ARG A 265 17.01 16.25 -14.64
C ARG A 265 16.36 15.30 -15.65
N CYS A 266 15.90 14.13 -15.19
CA CYS A 266 15.20 13.17 -16.03
C CYS A 266 13.88 13.73 -16.57
N VAL A 267 13.09 14.40 -15.72
CA VAL A 267 11.82 15.03 -16.13
C VAL A 267 12.09 16.13 -17.18
N GLU A 268 13.02 17.04 -16.90
CA GLU A 268 13.36 18.12 -17.83
C GLU A 268 13.85 17.60 -19.18
N LYS A 269 14.77 16.61 -19.19
CA LYS A 269 15.32 16.03 -20.41
C LYS A 269 14.25 15.30 -21.25
N ARG A 270 13.29 14.65 -20.60
CA ARG A 270 12.40 13.68 -21.25
C ARG A 270 11.03 14.26 -21.58
N PHE A 271 10.57 15.24 -20.82
CA PHE A 271 9.25 15.85 -20.97
C PHE A 271 9.29 17.36 -21.19
N GLY A 272 10.41 18.05 -20.87
CA GLY A 272 10.51 19.50 -20.97
C GLY A 272 10.36 20.23 -19.63
N LYS A 273 10.76 21.50 -19.60
CA LYS A 273 10.82 22.33 -18.39
C LYS A 273 9.42 22.69 -17.87
N GLU A 274 8.42 22.73 -18.74
CA GLU A 274 7.01 22.98 -18.42
C GLU A 274 6.37 21.86 -17.60
N TYR A 275 6.90 20.64 -17.65
CA TYR A 275 6.47 19.51 -16.82
C TYR A 275 7.27 19.41 -15.50
N LEU A 276 8.32 20.21 -15.34
CA LEU A 276 9.13 20.22 -14.12
C LEU A 276 8.47 21.12 -13.07
N SER A 277 8.31 20.60 -11.85
CA SER A 277 7.82 21.43 -10.75
C SER A 277 8.80 22.59 -10.47
N PRO A 278 8.31 23.83 -10.24
CA PRO A 278 9.18 24.98 -10.02
C PRO A 278 10.19 24.74 -8.91
N THR A 279 9.71 24.24 -7.76
CA THR A 279 10.54 23.84 -6.63
C THR A 279 10.62 22.31 -6.51
N PRO A 280 11.70 21.77 -5.90
CA PRO A 280 11.77 20.36 -5.53
C PRO A 280 10.60 19.99 -4.60
N ARG A 281 9.92 18.88 -4.90
CA ARG A 281 8.84 18.36 -4.08
C ARG A 281 9.43 17.40 -3.04
N GLN A 282 9.36 17.78 -1.78
CA GLN A 282 9.63 16.87 -0.67
C GLN A 282 8.32 16.28 -0.16
N PHE A 283 8.34 14.97 0.07
CA PHE A 283 7.25 14.25 0.70
C PHE A 283 7.73 13.82 2.07
N THR A 284 6.91 14.00 3.09
CA THR A 284 7.24 13.64 4.47
C THR A 284 6.32 12.52 4.92
N THR A 285 6.91 11.48 5.50
CA THR A 285 6.18 10.38 6.11
C THR A 285 5.41 10.87 7.34
N SER A 286 4.12 10.58 7.40
CA SER A 286 3.24 10.95 8.53
C SER A 286 2.91 9.77 9.45
N SER A 287 3.35 8.55 9.13
CA SER A 287 3.19 7.37 9.98
C SER A 287 4.18 7.37 11.15
N LYS A 288 3.66 7.12 12.36
CA LYS A 288 4.44 6.63 13.50
C LYS A 288 4.45 5.09 13.44
N GLY A 289 5.55 4.47 13.05
CA GLY A 289 5.62 3.00 13.01
C GLY A 289 6.97 2.43 12.62
N ALA A 290 7.86 2.30 13.61
CA ALA A 290 9.19 1.69 13.55
C ALA A 290 9.25 0.35 12.78
N GLN A 291 9.75 0.41 11.54
CA GLN A 291 10.61 -0.66 11.02
C GLN A 291 12.09 -0.40 11.35
N GLU A 292 12.41 0.86 11.64
CA GLU A 292 13.67 1.41 12.14
C GLU A 292 13.43 2.06 13.52
#